data_AF-A0A969XU35-F1
#
_entry.id   AF-A0A969XU35-F1
#
_cell.length_a   1.000
_cell.length_b   1.000
_cell.length_c   1.000
_cell.angle_alpha   90.00
_cell.angle_beta   90.00
_cell.angle_gamma   90.00
#
_symmetry.space_group_name_H-M   'P 1'
#
loop_
_entity.id
_entity.type
_entity.pdbx_description
1 polymer ?
#
loop_
_entity_poly.entity_id
_entity_poly.type
_entity_poly.pdbx_seq_one_letter_code
_entity_poly.pdbx_strand_id
1 'polypeptide(L)'
;MSLSRAALLGTLLAALLLAAPATARAQFQQPTPGENEVGPKPSPTYPEPRGRTIRLVDVAVLAAALAATGYVVLVRRSRRWLLAVMLASLLYLGFYRSGCVCPIGAIQNVALSLRDPAYTISIIITAIFLLPLIAALLVGRVFCGGVCPFGVIQDLMGRKPLPVPRWVDRPLRVLPWLYLGAVVYFAVGGIAAFGLDLRVVPDFLICRFDPFVSLFRAVDLRAAAAGRWADVLQASGPGWIWWVLGGVLALSVVVGRPYCRWVCPYGALLGACSRASWKHVTVMPGECCDCELCSDACHYGAIEDHAAVAAHCLACARCYEECPLERRRRSRPAGPAVELLPPSLLPAPAAAARGPAAIRRIVTADEPLDLGYIDALVAGVGSDPSAALPLLQQIQARHRYLPRAALQDVCRRTGLSMDRLLGLATFYNIFRLAPIGEHLVCVCHGTACHVAGAPRITDAIRRHLHIEGDADTDAKRRFTIEHVACLGCCSLAPCMQIDGVTYGHLTGEIARAVIDDVAAGRIAAGAPATTAAPASCACSPAAIGKEPVP
;
A
#
# COMPACT_ATOMS: atom_id res chain seq x y z
N MET A 1 26.42 -1.61 -4.57
CA MET A 1 26.80 -0.38 -3.81
C MET A 1 26.04 -0.19 -2.49
N SER A 2 24.99 -0.94 -2.15
CA SER A 2 24.28 -0.82 -0.85
C SER A 2 24.94 -1.57 0.31
N LEU A 3 25.57 -2.72 0.03
CA LEU A 3 26.26 -3.56 1.04
C LEU A 3 27.41 -2.82 1.74
N SER A 4 28.20 -2.01 1.01
CA SER A 4 29.33 -1.28 1.58
C SER A 4 28.90 -0.16 2.54
N ARG A 5 27.77 0.50 2.30
CA ARG A 5 27.23 1.55 3.19
C ARG A 5 26.57 0.98 4.44
N ALA A 6 25.83 -0.12 4.31
CA ALA A 6 25.25 -0.83 5.46
C ALA A 6 26.32 -1.48 6.33
N ALA A 7 27.37 -2.04 5.72
CA ALA A 7 28.55 -2.53 6.43
C ALA A 7 29.29 -1.39 7.14
N LEU A 8 29.47 -0.23 6.52
CA LEU A 8 30.13 0.93 7.16
C LEU A 8 29.33 1.49 8.35
N LEU A 9 28.01 1.59 8.24
CA LEU A 9 27.15 2.04 9.34
C LEU A 9 27.07 0.98 10.45
N GLY A 10 27.02 -0.30 10.07
CA GLY A 10 27.07 -1.43 11.00
C GLY A 10 28.40 -1.54 11.74
N THR A 11 29.53 -1.29 11.07
CA THR A 11 30.85 -1.25 11.70
C THR A 11 31.03 0.00 12.55
N LEU A 12 30.47 1.15 12.17
CA LEU A 12 30.42 2.36 13.03
C LEU A 12 29.59 2.13 14.30
N LEU A 13 28.44 1.46 14.19
CA LEU A 13 27.59 1.09 15.33
C LEU A 13 28.24 0.02 16.21
N ALA A 14 28.93 -0.97 15.61
CA ALA A 14 29.71 -1.97 16.33
C ALA A 14 30.95 -1.36 17.00
N ALA A 15 31.60 -0.39 16.36
CA ALA A 15 32.69 0.39 16.96
C ALA A 15 32.17 1.25 18.13
N LEU A 16 30.96 1.82 18.03
CA LEU A 16 30.30 2.50 19.15
C LEU A 16 29.99 1.54 20.32
N LEU A 17 29.60 0.30 20.02
CA LEU A 17 29.37 -0.77 21.01
C LEU A 17 30.66 -1.22 21.71
N LEU A 18 31.78 -1.28 20.97
CA LEU A 18 33.09 -1.68 21.48
C LEU A 18 33.83 -0.54 22.18
N ALA A 19 33.53 0.72 21.83
CA ALA A 19 34.08 1.92 22.46
C ALA A 19 33.31 2.35 23.73
N ALA A 20 32.14 1.75 24.01
CA ALA A 20 31.41 2.00 25.25
C ALA A 20 32.18 1.35 26.42
N PRO A 21 32.67 2.11 27.40
CA PRO A 21 33.46 1.55 28.49
C PRO A 21 32.61 0.54 29.29
N ALA A 22 33.17 -0.66 29.49
CA ALA A 22 32.55 -1.77 30.21
C ALA A 22 32.55 -1.58 31.74
N THR A 23 32.53 -0.34 32.23
CA THR A 23 32.59 -0.02 33.65
C THR A 23 31.23 0.47 34.12
N ALA A 24 30.52 -0.43 34.80
CA ALA A 24 29.29 -0.13 35.51
C ALA A 24 29.62 0.77 36.72
N ARG A 25 29.18 2.03 36.69
CA ARG A 25 28.68 2.79 37.85
C ARG A 25 28.19 4.17 37.41
N ALA A 26 26.89 4.24 37.08
CA ALA A 26 26.08 5.42 37.34
C ALA A 26 24.60 5.04 37.29
N GLN A 27 23.92 5.24 38.42
CA GLN A 27 22.49 5.56 38.45
C GLN A 27 22.27 6.84 37.65
N PHE A 28 21.05 7.10 37.16
CA PHE A 28 20.66 8.41 36.63
C PHE A 28 21.11 9.52 37.60
N GLN A 29 22.28 10.12 37.37
CA GLN A 29 22.73 11.28 38.12
C GLN A 29 22.10 12.49 37.45
N GLN A 30 21.22 13.16 38.19
CA GLN A 30 20.82 14.51 37.85
C GLN A 30 22.06 15.40 37.84
N PRO A 31 22.21 16.34 36.90
CA PRO A 31 23.11 17.46 37.11
C PRO A 31 22.66 18.19 38.38
N THR A 32 23.60 18.42 39.30
CA THR A 32 23.35 19.28 40.46
C THR A 32 22.95 20.67 39.95
N PRO A 33 21.90 21.31 40.49
CA PRO A 33 21.55 22.67 40.12
C PRO A 33 22.75 23.58 40.37
N GLY A 34 23.21 24.29 39.34
CA GLY A 34 24.07 25.45 39.53
C GLY A 34 23.33 26.50 40.35
N GLU A 35 24.04 27.21 41.22
CA GLU A 35 23.54 28.09 42.29
C GLU A 35 22.64 29.28 41.86
N ASN A 36 22.20 29.37 40.60
CA ASN A 36 21.53 30.54 40.04
C ASN A 36 20.21 30.24 39.30
N GLU A 37 19.35 29.34 39.79
CA GLU A 37 18.02 29.15 39.20
C GLU A 37 16.87 29.44 40.20
N VAL A 38 16.13 30.49 39.88
CA VAL A 38 14.93 30.97 40.56
C VAL A 38 13.79 29.96 40.41
N GLY A 39 13.32 29.42 41.53
CA GLY A 39 12.05 28.71 41.69
C GLY A 39 12.16 27.18 41.81
N PRO A 40 11.32 26.53 42.66
CA PRO A 40 11.31 25.08 42.81
C PRO A 40 10.82 24.43 41.51
N LYS A 41 11.74 23.90 40.70
CA LYS A 41 11.38 23.02 39.58
C LYS A 41 10.77 21.74 40.16
N PRO A 42 9.56 21.31 39.77
CA PRO A 42 9.03 20.02 40.19
C PRO A 42 9.99 18.93 39.73
N SER A 43 10.57 18.21 40.68
CA SER A 43 11.50 17.13 40.39
C SER A 43 10.72 15.98 39.73
N PRO A 44 11.09 15.54 38.52
CA PRO A 44 10.44 14.39 37.91
C PRO A 44 10.64 13.17 38.80
N THR A 45 9.55 12.61 39.31
CA THR A 45 9.58 11.37 40.10
C THR A 45 9.93 10.21 39.18
N TYR A 46 11.14 9.67 39.32
CA TYR A 46 11.53 8.45 38.62
C TYR A 46 11.19 7.24 39.50
N PRO A 47 10.61 6.17 38.94
CA PRO A 47 10.44 4.93 39.68
C PRO A 47 11.81 4.40 40.11
N GLU A 48 11.88 3.79 41.30
CA GLU A 48 13.12 3.23 41.81
C GLU A 48 13.76 2.24 40.82
N PRO A 49 15.10 2.25 40.69
CA PRO A 49 15.81 1.39 39.76
C PRO A 49 15.63 -0.09 40.15
N ARG A 50 14.68 -0.77 39.48
CA ARG A 50 14.43 -2.21 39.64
C ARG A 50 15.70 -3.05 39.46
N GLY A 51 15.74 -4.23 40.07
CA GLY A 51 16.88 -5.15 40.01
C GLY A 51 17.40 -5.42 38.59
N ARG A 52 18.71 -5.68 38.47
CA ARG A 52 19.42 -5.89 37.19
C ARG A 52 18.73 -6.91 36.27
N THR A 53 18.16 -7.96 36.84
CA THR A 53 17.44 -9.03 36.11
C THR A 53 16.25 -8.50 35.32
N ILE A 54 15.41 -7.68 35.96
CA ILE A 54 14.22 -7.10 35.32
C ILE A 54 14.60 -6.18 34.16
N ARG A 55 15.71 -5.45 34.28
CA ARG A 55 16.23 -4.60 33.20
C ARG A 55 16.75 -5.41 32.02
N LEU A 56 17.37 -6.56 32.26
CA LEU A 56 17.79 -7.48 31.21
C LEU A 56 16.58 -8.08 30.47
N VAL A 57 15.52 -8.42 31.21
CA VAL A 57 14.26 -8.90 30.64
C VAL A 57 13.66 -7.86 29.69
N ASP A 58 13.71 -6.56 30.01
CA ASP A 58 13.20 -5.52 29.10
C ASP A 58 13.92 -5.49 27.76
N VAL A 59 15.25 -5.58 27.79
CA VAL A 59 16.07 -5.61 26.58
C VAL A 59 15.75 -6.84 25.76
N ALA A 60 15.58 -8.00 26.41
CA ALA A 60 15.18 -9.23 25.74
C ALA A 60 13.78 -9.14 25.12
N VAL A 61 12.80 -8.58 25.84
CA VAL A 61 11.44 -8.35 25.33
C VAL A 61 11.45 -7.37 24.16
N LEU A 62 12.23 -6.28 24.24
CA LEU A 62 12.41 -5.33 23.14
C LEU A 62 12.97 -6.01 21.89
N ALA A 63 14.04 -6.80 22.04
CA ALA A 63 14.66 -7.54 20.94
C ALA A 63 13.68 -8.55 20.33
N ALA A 64 12.96 -9.31 21.16
CA ALA A 64 11.95 -10.26 20.72
C ALA A 64 10.80 -9.58 19.96
N ALA A 65 10.30 -8.44 20.46
CA ALA A 65 9.24 -7.68 19.81
C ALA A 65 9.68 -7.10 18.46
N LEU A 66 10.92 -6.62 18.34
CA LEU A 66 11.51 -6.17 17.07
C LEU A 66 11.61 -7.32 16.07
N ALA A 67 12.12 -8.48 16.50
CA ALA A 67 12.23 -9.67 15.65
C ALA A 67 10.86 -10.19 15.20
N ALA A 68 9.90 -10.30 16.14
CA ALA A 68 8.53 -10.70 15.85
C ALA A 68 7.86 -9.73 14.86
N THR A 69 8.04 -8.42 15.05
CA THR A 69 7.51 -7.42 14.11
C THR A 69 8.13 -7.59 12.72
N GLY A 70 9.45 -7.74 12.63
CA GLY A 70 10.15 -7.97 11.36
C GLY A 70 9.65 -9.24 10.65
N TYR A 71 9.51 -10.35 11.38
CA TYR A 71 8.96 -11.59 10.86
C TYR A 71 7.52 -11.42 10.38
N VAL A 72 6.66 -10.82 11.19
CA VAL A 72 5.25 -10.63 10.85
C VAL A 72 5.05 -9.72 9.65
N VAL A 73 5.85 -8.66 9.52
CA VAL A 73 5.74 -7.71 8.41
C VAL A 73 6.36 -8.27 7.13
N LEU A 74 7.57 -8.83 7.19
CA LEU A 74 8.31 -9.23 5.98
C LEU A 74 7.96 -10.65 5.50
N VAL A 75 7.73 -11.58 6.43
CA VAL A 75 7.52 -13.02 6.12
C VAL A 75 6.03 -13.36 6.14
N ARG A 76 5.38 -13.16 7.29
CA ARG A 76 3.95 -13.49 7.45
C ARG A 76 3.04 -12.51 6.72
N ARG A 77 3.55 -11.30 6.45
CA ARG A 77 2.88 -10.18 5.79
C ARG A 77 1.45 -9.96 6.27
N SER A 78 1.19 -10.00 7.58
CA SER A 78 -0.18 -10.00 8.12
C SER A 78 -0.41 -8.88 9.13
N ARG A 79 -1.38 -8.01 8.84
CA ARG A 79 -1.77 -6.93 9.76
C ARG A 79 -2.41 -7.43 11.05
N ARG A 80 -3.20 -8.50 11.01
CA ARG A 80 -3.81 -9.11 12.22
C ARG A 80 -2.77 -9.55 13.24
N TRP A 81 -1.72 -10.23 12.77
CA TRP A 81 -0.60 -10.63 13.64
C TRP A 81 0.22 -9.43 14.10
N LEU A 82 0.35 -8.40 13.27
CA LEU A 82 1.05 -7.18 13.67
C LEU A 82 0.31 -6.46 14.80
N LEU A 83 -1.02 -6.38 14.72
CA LEU A 83 -1.86 -5.82 15.78
C LEU A 83 -1.68 -6.58 17.10
N ALA A 84 -1.52 -7.90 17.09
CA ALA A 84 -1.23 -8.66 18.30
C ALA A 84 0.13 -8.27 18.93
N VAL A 85 1.18 -8.13 18.12
CA VAL A 85 2.50 -7.66 18.60
C VAL A 85 2.43 -6.23 19.14
N MET A 86 1.66 -5.36 18.47
CA MET A 86 1.43 -3.98 18.88
C MET A 86 0.75 -3.90 20.25
N LEU A 87 -0.33 -4.66 20.45
CA LEU A 87 -1.06 -4.71 21.71
C LEU A 87 -0.19 -5.27 22.84
N ALA A 88 0.55 -6.35 22.58
CA ALA A 88 1.49 -6.91 23.56
C ALA A 88 2.58 -5.91 23.96
N SER A 89 3.15 -5.20 22.98
CA SER A 89 4.17 -4.18 23.23
C SER A 89 3.61 -2.98 23.99
N LEU A 90 2.38 -2.55 23.70
CA LEU A 90 1.70 -1.48 24.42
C LEU A 90 1.42 -1.86 25.89
N LEU A 91 0.91 -3.07 26.14
CA LEU A 91 0.64 -3.56 27.50
C LEU A 91 1.92 -3.68 28.32
N TYR A 92 2.98 -4.26 27.73
CA TYR A 92 4.24 -4.46 28.44
C TYR A 92 5.08 -3.18 28.55
N LEU A 93 5.54 -2.62 27.42
CA LEU A 93 6.47 -1.48 27.40
C LEU A 93 5.79 -0.15 27.74
N GLY A 94 4.49 -0.03 27.45
CA GLY A 94 3.69 1.15 27.80
C GLY A 94 3.24 1.10 29.24
N PHE A 95 2.27 0.25 29.58
CA PHE A 95 1.62 0.26 30.89
C PHE A 95 2.44 -0.44 31.99
N TYR A 96 2.86 -1.69 31.80
CA TYR A 96 3.61 -2.44 32.82
C TYR A 96 4.98 -1.81 33.15
N ARG A 97 5.62 -1.20 32.15
CA ARG A 97 6.89 -0.47 32.29
C ARG A 97 6.75 1.04 32.42
N SER A 98 5.53 1.56 32.42
CA SER A 98 5.22 2.99 32.60
C SER A 98 6.04 3.89 31.64
N GLY A 99 6.20 3.42 30.39
CA GLY A 99 6.95 4.10 29.33
C GLY A 99 8.48 4.19 29.54
N CYS A 100 9.05 3.53 30.55
CA CYS A 100 10.46 3.73 30.95
C CYS A 100 11.50 3.10 30.00
N VAL A 101 11.08 2.38 28.96
CA VAL A 101 11.98 1.73 27.97
C VAL A 101 11.99 2.50 26.64
N CYS A 102 11.91 3.84 26.70
CA CYS A 102 11.78 4.68 25.52
C CYS A 102 13.15 5.08 24.94
N PRO A 103 13.51 4.69 23.70
CA PRO A 103 14.76 5.10 23.07
C PRO A 103 14.82 6.58 22.73
N ILE A 104 13.68 7.29 22.73
CA ILE A 104 13.62 8.74 22.48
C ILE A 104 14.39 9.49 23.57
N GLY A 105 14.12 9.20 24.86
CA GLY A 105 14.84 9.82 25.99
C GLY A 105 16.32 9.41 26.09
N ALA A 106 16.70 8.28 25.48
CA ALA A 106 18.09 7.84 25.45
C ALA A 106 18.98 8.69 24.54
N ILE A 107 18.41 9.48 23.61
CA ILE A 107 19.17 10.36 22.71
C ILE A 107 20.08 11.31 23.49
N GLN A 108 19.53 11.97 24.52
CA GLN A 108 20.26 12.99 25.30
C GLN A 108 21.35 12.36 26.17
N ASN A 109 21.06 11.21 26.77
CA ASN A 109 22.05 10.44 27.52
C ASN A 109 23.23 10.09 26.60
N VAL A 110 22.96 9.45 25.47
CA VAL A 110 23.99 9.05 24.50
C VAL A 110 24.78 10.25 23.98
N ALA A 111 24.11 11.36 23.64
CA ALA A 111 24.78 12.58 23.20
C ALA A 111 25.76 13.12 24.26
N LEU A 112 25.36 13.11 25.54
CA LEU A 112 26.20 13.56 26.64
C LEU A 112 27.42 12.63 26.84
N SER A 113 27.26 11.31 26.78
CA SER A 113 28.40 10.38 26.88
C SER A 113 29.41 10.49 25.75
N LEU A 114 28.97 10.94 24.56
CA LEU A 114 29.87 11.18 23.44
C LEU A 114 30.68 12.46 23.61
N ARG A 115 30.19 13.41 24.43
CA ARG A 115 30.91 14.67 24.72
C ARG A 115 31.82 14.53 25.92
N ASP A 116 31.30 13.98 27.02
CA ASP A 116 31.96 13.94 28.31
C ASP A 116 32.39 12.50 28.65
N PRO A 117 33.70 12.20 28.61
CA PRO A 117 34.23 10.88 28.99
C PRO A 117 33.92 10.50 30.45
N ALA A 118 33.64 11.46 31.32
CA ALA A 118 33.27 11.20 32.71
C ALA A 118 31.81 10.73 32.85
N TYR A 119 30.95 11.01 31.85
CA TYR A 119 29.56 10.62 31.86
C TYR A 119 29.38 9.16 31.38
N THR A 120 29.23 8.23 32.32
CA THR A 120 29.04 6.80 32.02
C THR A 120 27.56 6.43 31.87
N ILE A 121 27.24 5.68 30.81
CA ILE A 121 25.88 5.20 30.54
C ILE A 121 25.80 3.70 30.82
N SER A 122 24.67 3.27 31.38
CA SER A 122 24.36 1.85 31.53
C SER A 122 24.25 1.15 30.17
N ILE A 123 24.90 -0.02 30.05
CA ILE A 123 24.79 -0.90 28.87
C ILE A 123 23.34 -1.21 28.47
N ILE A 124 22.41 -1.21 29.42
CA ILE A 124 20.98 -1.42 29.18
C ILE A 124 20.37 -0.25 28.41
N ILE A 125 20.70 0.99 28.78
CA ILE A 125 20.20 2.20 28.11
C ILE A 125 20.77 2.26 26.68
N THR A 126 22.07 1.95 26.55
CA THR A 126 22.73 1.82 25.25
C THR A 126 22.05 0.75 24.38
N ALA A 127 21.72 -0.42 24.94
CA ALA A 127 21.01 -1.47 24.22
C ALA A 127 19.61 -1.03 23.78
N ILE A 128 18.83 -0.36 24.66
CA ILE A 128 17.50 0.17 24.33
C ILE A 128 17.58 1.20 23.19
N PHE A 129 18.62 2.03 23.16
CA PHE A 129 18.85 3.01 22.10
C PHE A 129 19.29 2.36 20.78
N LEU A 130 20.20 1.38 20.83
CA LEU A 130 20.82 0.81 19.63
C LEU A 130 20.00 -0.29 18.97
N LEU A 131 19.30 -1.14 19.73
CA LEU A 131 18.54 -2.27 19.18
C LEU A 131 17.54 -1.85 18.10
N PRO A 132 16.72 -0.78 18.28
CA PRO A 132 15.80 -0.37 17.23
C PRO A 132 16.50 0.26 16.02
N LEU A 133 17.67 0.90 16.18
CA LEU A 133 18.50 1.41 15.07
C LEU A 133 19.08 0.25 14.25
N ILE A 134 19.60 -0.78 14.93
CA ILE A 134 20.07 -2.01 14.28
C ILE A 134 18.91 -2.68 13.53
N ALA A 135 17.74 -2.81 14.15
CA ALA A 135 16.56 -3.34 13.48
C ALA A 135 16.17 -2.48 12.25
N ALA A 136 16.28 -1.15 12.33
CA ALA A 136 16.06 -0.25 11.20
C ALA A 136 17.02 -0.49 10.03
N LEU A 137 18.30 -0.78 10.31
CA LEU A 137 19.30 -1.15 9.31
C LEU A 137 19.11 -2.56 8.73
N LEU A 138 18.47 -3.46 9.46
CA LEU A 138 18.26 -4.83 8.97
C LEU A 138 16.96 -4.95 8.15
N VAL A 139 15.86 -4.44 8.70
CA VAL A 139 14.49 -4.74 8.25
C VAL A 139 13.59 -3.51 8.08
N GLY A 140 14.15 -2.30 8.23
CA GLY A 140 13.40 -1.04 8.17
C GLY A 140 12.73 -0.68 9.51
N ARG A 141 11.83 0.31 9.50
CA ARG A 141 11.30 0.99 10.72
C ARG A 141 10.28 0.17 11.53
N VAL A 142 10.58 -1.11 11.78
CA VAL A 142 9.72 -2.06 12.52
C VAL A 142 9.43 -1.62 13.96
N PHE A 143 10.35 -0.90 14.61
CA PHE A 143 10.09 -0.31 15.93
C PHE A 143 8.90 0.64 15.92
N CYS A 144 8.85 1.54 14.93
CA CYS A 144 7.73 2.45 14.77
C CYS A 144 6.44 1.67 14.49
N GLY A 145 6.49 0.64 13.63
CA GLY A 145 5.31 -0.12 13.22
C GLY A 145 4.67 -0.94 14.33
N GLY A 146 5.47 -1.72 15.06
CA GLY A 146 4.98 -2.79 15.93
C GLY A 146 5.32 -2.69 17.42
N VAL A 147 6.31 -1.88 17.81
CA VAL A 147 6.90 -1.95 19.17
C VAL A 147 6.67 -0.68 19.99
N CYS A 148 6.77 0.50 19.35
CA CYS A 148 6.63 1.78 20.03
C CYS A 148 5.21 1.98 20.61
N PRO A 149 5.03 2.03 21.96
CA PRO A 149 3.70 2.13 22.57
C PRO A 149 2.91 3.35 22.11
N PHE A 150 3.56 4.51 22.01
CA PHE A 150 2.92 5.72 21.53
C PHE A 150 2.57 5.68 20.04
N GLY A 151 3.39 5.01 19.23
CA GLY A 151 3.08 4.73 17.84
C GLY A 151 1.84 3.83 17.71
N VAL A 152 1.73 2.81 18.56
CA VAL A 152 0.59 1.89 18.61
C VAL A 152 -0.71 2.63 18.91
N ILE A 153 -0.72 3.48 19.95
CA ILE A 153 -1.91 4.27 20.31
C ILE A 153 -2.40 5.10 19.12
N GLN A 154 -1.50 5.83 18.45
CA GLN A 154 -1.85 6.62 17.27
C GLN A 154 -2.37 5.77 16.09
N ASP A 155 -1.84 4.56 15.90
CA ASP A 155 -2.30 3.65 14.83
C ASP A 155 -3.71 3.12 15.07
N LEU A 156 -4.04 2.87 16.33
CA LEU A 156 -5.35 2.36 16.77
C LEU A 156 -6.42 3.46 16.72
N MET A 157 -6.05 4.71 16.97
CA MET A 157 -6.98 5.84 16.90
C MET A 157 -7.37 6.25 15.48
N GLY A 158 -6.52 5.95 14.49
CA GLY A 158 -6.75 6.37 13.10
C GLY A 158 -7.99 5.74 12.47
N ARG A 159 -8.99 6.57 12.15
CA ARG A 159 -10.22 6.19 11.43
C ARG A 159 -10.16 6.79 10.03
N LYS A 160 -9.79 5.99 9.02
CA LYS A 160 -9.61 6.43 7.61
C LYS A 160 -8.85 7.76 7.48
N PRO A 161 -7.57 7.82 7.87
CA PRO A 161 -6.81 9.05 7.82
C PRO A 161 -6.67 9.56 6.38
N LEU A 162 -6.83 10.86 6.23
CA LEU A 162 -6.78 11.56 4.96
C LEU A 162 -5.33 11.63 4.45
N PRO A 163 -5.12 11.50 3.13
CA PRO A 163 -3.82 11.73 2.54
C PRO A 163 -3.43 13.21 2.71
N VAL A 164 -2.27 13.45 3.34
CA VAL A 164 -1.75 14.82 3.51
C VAL A 164 -1.06 15.25 2.22
N PRO A 165 -1.40 16.41 1.64
CA PRO A 165 -0.76 16.92 0.42
C PRO A 165 0.77 17.02 0.55
N ARG A 166 1.49 16.71 -0.52
CA ARG A 166 2.97 16.71 -0.52
C ARG A 166 3.57 18.08 -0.16
N TRP A 167 2.89 19.18 -0.49
CA TRP A 167 3.34 20.54 -0.17
C TRP A 167 3.27 20.87 1.32
N VAL A 168 2.38 20.23 2.08
CA VAL A 168 2.31 20.31 3.55
C VAL A 168 3.31 19.35 4.18
N ASP A 169 3.32 18.10 3.70
CA ASP A 169 4.08 17.04 4.34
C ASP A 169 5.60 17.19 4.22
N ARG A 170 6.11 17.68 3.07
CA ARG A 170 7.55 17.89 2.86
C ARG A 170 8.18 18.86 3.87
N PRO A 171 7.66 20.09 4.08
CA PRO A 171 8.24 21.01 5.06
C PRO A 171 8.10 20.50 6.50
N LEU A 172 6.96 19.89 6.86
CA LEU A 172 6.73 19.34 8.21
C LEU A 172 7.71 18.21 8.57
N ARG A 173 8.29 17.50 7.59
CA ARG A 173 9.32 16.47 7.82
C ARG A 173 10.70 17.01 8.17
N VAL A 174 10.90 18.33 8.13
CA VAL A 174 12.11 18.98 8.64
C VAL A 174 12.08 19.09 10.17
N LEU A 175 10.89 19.21 10.77
CA LEU A 175 10.72 19.39 12.21
C LEU A 175 11.37 18.31 13.08
N PRO A 176 11.31 17.00 12.77
CA PRO A 176 12.01 15.97 13.55
C PRO A 176 13.53 16.18 13.62
N TRP A 177 14.12 16.72 12.55
CA TRP A 177 15.57 16.99 12.50
C TRP A 177 15.93 18.24 13.29
N LEU A 178 15.11 19.29 13.21
CA LEU A 178 15.27 20.49 14.04
C LEU A 178 15.14 20.13 15.53
N TYR A 179 14.15 19.30 15.87
CA TYR A 179 13.95 18.85 17.24
C TYR A 179 15.12 17.97 17.71
N LEU A 180 15.59 17.02 16.89
CA LEU A 180 16.79 16.23 17.19
C LEU A 180 18.01 17.12 17.43
N GLY A 181 18.24 18.13 16.58
CA GLY A 181 19.34 19.08 16.71
C GLY A 181 19.25 19.87 18.02
N ALA A 182 18.06 20.39 18.36
CA ALA A 182 17.83 21.11 19.61
C ALA A 182 18.08 20.20 20.83
N VAL A 183 17.55 18.98 20.81
CA VAL A 183 17.72 17.99 21.90
C VAL A 183 19.20 17.67 22.15
N VAL A 184 19.99 17.51 21.09
CA VAL A 184 21.44 17.28 21.19
C VAL A 184 22.17 18.54 21.66
N TYR A 185 21.83 19.71 21.11
CA TYR A 185 22.42 21.00 21.49
C TYR A 185 22.26 21.30 22.99
N PHE A 186 21.04 21.17 23.52
CA PHE A 186 20.76 21.38 24.94
C PHE A 186 21.32 20.28 25.83
N ALA A 187 21.42 19.03 25.36
CA ALA A 187 22.04 17.96 26.15
C ALA A 187 23.55 18.18 26.36
N VAL A 188 24.22 18.71 25.35
CA VAL A 188 25.69 18.88 25.34
C VAL A 188 26.13 20.26 25.89
N GLY A 189 25.19 21.15 26.22
CA GLY A 189 25.46 22.47 26.82
C GLY A 189 25.84 23.57 25.82
N GLY A 190 25.53 23.38 24.54
CA GLY A 190 25.82 24.33 23.48
C GLY A 190 26.78 23.82 22.40
N ILE A 191 27.08 24.67 21.42
CA ILE A 191 28.04 24.40 20.35
C ILE A 191 29.01 25.58 20.29
N ALA A 192 30.31 25.31 20.33
CA ALA A 192 31.35 26.27 19.98
C ALA A 192 31.72 26.04 18.51
N ALA A 193 31.13 26.83 17.60
CA ALA A 193 31.41 26.73 16.16
C ALA A 193 31.43 28.12 15.51
N PHE A 194 32.31 28.30 14.51
CA PHE A 194 32.44 29.54 13.75
C PHE A 194 32.71 30.80 14.59
N GLY A 195 33.49 30.69 15.67
CA GLY A 195 33.84 31.82 16.54
C GLY A 195 32.70 32.35 17.43
N LEU A 196 31.52 31.72 17.40
CA LEU A 196 30.41 31.98 18.32
C LEU A 196 30.41 30.90 19.41
N ASP A 197 30.59 31.31 20.67
CA ASP A 197 30.47 30.44 21.85
C ASP A 197 29.03 30.53 22.40
N LEU A 198 28.11 29.78 21.79
CA LEU A 198 26.70 29.71 22.20
C LEU A 198 26.55 28.63 23.29
N ARG A 199 26.98 28.92 24.51
CA ARG A 199 26.81 28.05 25.68
C ARG A 199 25.43 28.21 26.30
N VAL A 200 24.82 27.08 26.65
CA VAL A 200 23.54 27.02 27.37
C VAL A 200 23.67 26.08 28.55
N VAL A 201 22.86 26.31 29.59
CA VAL A 201 22.75 25.36 30.70
C VAL A 201 22.27 24.01 30.14
N PRO A 202 22.98 22.90 30.38
CA PRO A 202 22.56 21.60 29.90
C PRO A 202 21.17 21.25 30.44
N ASP A 203 20.22 20.94 29.55
CA ASP A 203 18.84 20.57 29.93
C ASP A 203 18.35 19.37 29.11
N PHE A 204 17.59 18.50 29.78
CA PHE A 204 17.01 17.30 29.19
C PHE A 204 15.62 17.61 28.63
N LEU A 205 15.61 18.36 27.52
CA LEU A 205 14.42 18.82 26.81
C LEU A 205 13.34 17.74 26.61
N ILE A 206 13.73 16.52 26.25
CA ILE A 206 12.78 15.40 26.10
C ILE A 206 12.15 15.06 27.45
N CYS A 207 12.95 14.89 28.50
CA CYS A 207 12.42 14.52 29.81
C CYS A 207 11.46 15.57 30.39
N ARG A 208 11.63 16.85 30.03
CA ARG A 208 10.79 17.95 30.47
C ARG A 208 9.50 18.10 29.67
N PHE A 209 9.55 17.80 28.37
CA PHE A 209 8.47 18.11 27.43
C PHE A 209 7.93 16.87 26.69
N ASP A 210 8.17 15.65 27.20
CA ASP A 210 7.63 14.41 26.63
C ASP A 210 6.21 14.15 27.17
N PRO A 211 5.14 14.48 26.41
CA PRO A 211 3.77 14.20 26.82
C PRO A 211 3.44 12.70 26.88
N PHE A 212 4.27 11.84 26.29
CA PHE A 212 3.98 10.42 26.12
C PHE A 212 4.42 9.61 27.34
N VAL A 213 5.58 9.93 27.92
CA VAL A 213 5.99 9.33 29.20
C VAL A 213 5.01 9.73 30.30
N SER A 214 4.56 10.98 30.29
CA SER A 214 3.49 11.45 31.17
C SER A 214 2.22 10.63 31.03
N LEU A 215 1.76 10.32 29.80
CA LEU A 215 0.59 9.46 29.59
C LEU A 215 0.72 8.10 30.30
N PHE A 216 1.88 7.43 30.20
CA PHE A 216 2.07 6.10 30.80
C PHE A 216 2.35 6.14 32.32
N ARG A 217 2.76 7.29 32.86
CA ARG A 217 2.97 7.51 34.30
C ARG A 217 1.74 8.07 35.01
N ALA A 218 0.90 8.81 34.29
CA ALA A 218 -0.38 9.36 34.75
C ALA A 218 -1.37 8.26 35.10
N VAL A 219 -1.36 7.16 34.37
CA VAL A 219 -2.21 6.01 34.64
C VAL A 219 -1.59 5.17 35.76
N ASP A 220 -1.33 5.79 36.91
CA ASP A 220 -1.26 5.04 38.15
C ASP A 220 -2.68 4.55 38.45
N LEU A 221 -3.03 3.40 37.89
CA LEU A 221 -4.35 2.76 38.03
C LEU A 221 -4.78 2.69 39.51
N ARG A 222 -3.84 2.65 40.46
CA ARG A 222 -4.14 2.64 41.90
C ARG A 222 -4.58 4.01 42.41
N ALA A 223 -3.96 5.09 41.96
CA ALA A 223 -4.36 6.45 42.31
C ALA A 223 -5.69 6.85 41.63
N ALA A 224 -5.88 6.45 40.37
CA ALA A 224 -7.12 6.64 39.62
C ALA A 224 -8.29 5.82 40.22
N ALA A 225 -8.06 4.56 40.59
CA ALA A 225 -9.07 3.73 41.28
C ALA A 225 -9.42 4.24 42.68
N ALA A 226 -8.53 4.99 43.32
CA ALA A 226 -8.76 5.65 44.61
C ALA A 226 -9.43 7.04 44.49
N GLY A 227 -9.86 7.45 43.29
CA GLY A 227 -10.55 8.72 43.05
C GLY A 227 -9.68 9.98 43.13
N ARG A 228 -8.35 9.83 43.22
CA ARG A 228 -7.39 10.95 43.37
C ARG A 228 -6.94 11.51 42.02
N TRP A 229 -7.90 12.01 41.24
CA TRP A 229 -7.65 12.52 39.89
C TRP A 229 -6.75 13.76 39.86
N ALA A 230 -6.75 14.57 40.92
CA ALA A 230 -5.86 15.72 41.07
C ALA A 230 -4.38 15.30 41.15
N ASP A 231 -4.07 14.28 41.95
CA ASP A 231 -2.72 13.72 42.09
C ASP A 231 -2.24 13.07 40.78
N VAL A 232 -3.15 12.41 40.05
CA VAL A 232 -2.90 11.85 38.71
C VAL A 232 -2.55 12.95 37.71
N LEU A 233 -3.30 14.06 37.69
CA LEU A 233 -3.04 15.18 36.78
C LEU A 233 -1.73 15.91 37.12
N GLN A 234 -1.43 16.06 38.41
CA GLN A 234 -0.27 16.80 38.91
C GLN A 234 1.04 15.99 38.85
N ALA A 235 0.98 14.66 38.99
CA ALA A 235 2.12 13.75 38.79
C ALA A 235 2.60 13.65 37.32
N SER A 236 1.82 14.20 36.39
CA SER A 236 1.99 14.02 34.95
C SER A 236 2.69 15.19 34.23
N GLY A 237 3.18 16.18 34.97
CA GLY A 237 3.81 17.38 34.42
C GLY A 237 2.84 18.55 34.23
N PRO A 238 3.30 19.70 33.71
CA PRO A 238 2.48 20.90 33.61
C PRO A 238 1.26 20.70 32.70
N GLY A 239 0.11 21.27 33.10
CA GLY A 239 -1.20 20.98 32.49
C GLY A 239 -1.31 21.22 30.97
N TRP A 240 -0.48 22.07 30.39
CA TRP A 240 -0.44 22.28 28.94
C TRP A 240 0.06 21.06 28.15
N ILE A 241 0.83 20.16 28.78
CA ILE A 241 1.32 18.91 28.16
C ILE A 241 0.15 18.00 27.76
N TRP A 242 -0.93 17.99 28.57
CA TRP A 242 -2.14 17.23 28.28
C TRP A 242 -2.91 17.79 27.07
N TRP A 243 -2.89 19.11 26.88
CA TRP A 243 -3.45 19.74 25.69
C TRP A 243 -2.68 19.37 24.44
N VAL A 244 -1.33 19.36 24.51
CA VAL A 244 -0.48 18.92 23.40
C VAL A 244 -0.71 17.44 23.09
N LEU A 245 -0.75 16.58 24.10
CA LEU A 245 -1.05 15.15 23.93
C LEU A 245 -2.43 14.95 23.29
N GLY A 246 -3.47 15.57 23.86
CA GLY A 246 -4.83 15.51 23.36
C GLY A 246 -4.93 16.00 21.92
N GLY A 247 -4.27 17.10 21.58
CA GLY A 247 -4.19 17.62 20.21
C GLY A 247 -3.53 16.65 19.24
N VAL A 248 -2.39 16.05 19.60
CA VAL A 248 -1.69 15.05 18.77
C VAL A 248 -2.56 13.79 18.58
N LEU A 249 -3.22 13.32 19.63
CA LEU A 249 -4.10 12.15 19.57
C LEU A 249 -5.38 12.43 18.76
N ALA A 250 -5.98 13.61 18.91
CA ALA A 250 -7.12 14.05 18.10
C ALA A 250 -6.73 14.16 16.61
N LEU A 251 -5.57 14.75 16.32
CA LEU A 251 -5.03 14.79 14.97
C LEU A 251 -4.75 13.39 14.40
N SER A 252 -4.40 12.43 15.27
CA SER A 252 -4.15 11.03 14.87
C SER A 252 -5.39 10.29 14.37
N VAL A 253 -6.60 10.81 14.65
CA VAL A 253 -7.85 10.26 14.11
C VAL A 253 -7.92 10.47 12.60
N VAL A 254 -7.51 11.65 12.13
CA VAL A 254 -7.62 12.10 10.73
C VAL A 254 -6.30 12.05 9.96
N VAL A 255 -5.16 12.06 10.64
CA VAL A 255 -3.82 11.95 10.04
C VAL A 255 -3.13 10.72 10.59
N GLY A 256 -2.52 9.92 9.72
CA GLY A 256 -1.78 8.74 10.15
C GLY A 256 -0.53 9.11 10.96
N ARG A 257 -0.53 8.81 12.27
CA ARG A 257 0.63 8.93 13.19
C ARG A 257 1.42 10.24 13.06
N PRO A 258 0.77 11.42 13.25
CA PRO A 258 1.37 12.73 13.05
C PRO A 258 2.65 12.92 13.87
N TYR A 259 2.73 12.39 15.09
CA TYR A 259 3.94 12.51 15.89
C TYR A 259 5.11 11.72 15.30
N CYS A 260 4.88 10.46 14.91
CA CYS A 260 5.92 9.63 14.31
C CYS A 260 6.41 10.18 12.95
N ARG A 261 5.55 10.97 12.28
CA ARG A 261 5.79 11.56 10.97
C ARG A 261 6.49 12.92 11.05
N TRP A 262 6.11 13.78 11.99
CA TRP A 262 6.50 15.20 11.99
C TRP A 262 7.17 15.69 13.27
N VAL A 263 7.23 14.90 14.34
CA VAL A 263 7.81 15.38 15.61
C VAL A 263 8.91 14.46 16.14
N CYS A 264 8.74 13.14 16.06
CA CYS A 264 9.60 12.18 16.74
C CYS A 264 11.08 12.25 16.28
N PRO A 265 12.03 12.68 17.14
CA PRO A 265 13.43 12.85 16.76
C PRO A 265 14.13 11.50 16.57
N TYR A 266 13.75 10.49 17.37
CA TYR A 266 14.19 9.12 17.16
C TYR A 266 13.64 8.52 15.86
N GLY A 267 12.44 8.95 15.44
CA GLY A 267 11.86 8.60 14.15
C GLY A 267 12.70 9.08 12.97
N ALA A 268 13.33 10.26 13.09
CA ALA A 268 14.26 10.78 12.09
C ALA A 268 15.51 9.90 11.96
N LEU A 269 16.10 9.50 13.09
CA LEU A 269 17.24 8.57 13.14
C LEU A 269 16.89 7.22 12.51
N LEU A 270 15.77 6.61 12.90
CA LEU A 270 15.30 5.35 12.34
C LEU A 270 15.03 5.45 10.83
N GLY A 271 14.47 6.57 10.36
CA GLY A 271 14.24 6.83 8.94
C GLY A 271 15.53 7.03 8.14
N ALA A 272 16.56 7.63 8.74
CA ALA A 272 17.87 7.71 8.13
C ALA A 272 18.54 6.32 8.03
N CYS A 273 18.50 5.53 9.10
CA CYS A 273 19.00 4.16 9.11
C CYS A 273 18.28 3.27 8.11
N SER A 274 16.95 3.36 7.99
CA SER A 274 16.18 2.49 7.09
C SER A 274 16.46 2.74 5.60
N ARG A 275 17.07 3.88 5.22
CA ARG A 275 17.54 4.08 3.82
C ARG A 275 18.59 3.07 3.39
N ALA A 276 19.38 2.57 4.35
CA ALA A 276 20.41 1.57 4.11
C ALA A 276 19.93 0.15 4.48
N SER A 277 18.62 -0.06 4.68
CA SER A 277 18.12 -1.33 5.18
C SER A 277 18.39 -2.49 4.23
N TRP A 278 18.85 -3.64 4.73
CA TRP A 278 19.07 -4.83 3.90
C TRP A 278 17.77 -5.37 3.29
N LYS A 279 16.73 -5.51 4.12
CA LYS A 279 15.38 -5.86 3.67
C LYS A 279 14.43 -4.74 4.08
N HIS A 280 13.44 -4.46 3.25
CA HIS A 280 12.37 -3.53 3.57
C HIS A 280 11.04 -4.07 3.09
N VAL A 281 9.98 -3.40 3.53
CA VAL A 281 8.62 -3.65 3.07
C VAL A 281 8.60 -3.49 1.55
N THR A 282 8.10 -4.51 0.87
CA THR A 282 7.93 -4.54 -0.58
C THR A 282 6.52 -5.04 -0.88
N VAL A 283 5.84 -4.38 -1.81
CA VAL A 283 4.52 -4.79 -2.28
C VAL A 283 4.75 -5.52 -3.60
N MET A 284 4.80 -6.85 -3.56
CA MET A 284 4.91 -7.79 -4.70
C MET A 284 5.61 -7.24 -5.97
N PRO A 285 6.93 -7.00 -5.92
CA PRO A 285 7.67 -6.58 -7.12
C PRO A 285 7.63 -7.70 -8.16
N GLY A 286 7.17 -7.38 -9.38
CA GLY A 286 7.09 -8.32 -10.52
C GLY A 286 5.74 -9.02 -10.74
N GLU A 287 4.90 -9.11 -9.71
CA GLU A 287 3.53 -9.67 -9.82
C GLU A 287 2.44 -8.60 -9.65
N CYS A 288 2.84 -7.37 -9.28
CA CYS A 288 1.94 -6.24 -9.06
C CYS A 288 1.05 -5.96 -10.28
N CYS A 289 -0.23 -5.68 -10.00
CA CYS A 289 -1.25 -5.42 -11.00
C CYS A 289 -1.61 -3.96 -11.22
N ASP A 290 -0.83 -3.03 -10.64
CA ASP A 290 -1.00 -1.59 -10.86
C ASP A 290 -2.43 -1.11 -10.57
N CYS A 291 -2.98 -1.56 -9.44
CA CYS A 291 -4.35 -1.25 -9.01
C CYS A 291 -4.43 -0.11 -7.97
N GLU A 292 -3.29 0.46 -7.60
CA GLU A 292 -3.12 1.55 -6.62
C GLU A 292 -3.66 1.33 -5.19
N LEU A 293 -4.37 0.23 -4.91
CA LEU A 293 -4.95 -0.10 -3.59
C LEU A 293 -3.93 -0.03 -2.43
N CYS A 294 -2.68 -0.41 -2.67
CA CYS A 294 -1.64 -0.31 -1.66
C CYS A 294 -1.31 1.15 -1.31
N SER A 295 -1.28 2.04 -2.31
CA SER A 295 -1.03 3.47 -2.18
C SER A 295 -2.15 4.13 -1.38
N ASP A 296 -3.40 3.83 -1.73
CA ASP A 296 -4.60 4.31 -1.03
C ASP A 296 -4.65 3.82 0.41
N ALA A 297 -4.25 2.57 0.65
CA ALA A 297 -4.14 2.01 2.00
C ALA A 297 -2.99 2.63 2.82
N CYS A 298 -2.05 3.33 2.18
CA CYS A 298 -0.87 3.90 2.83
C CYS A 298 -1.18 5.26 3.46
N HIS A 299 -1.61 5.23 4.72
CA HIS A 299 -1.88 6.44 5.52
C HIS A 299 -0.69 7.42 5.64
N TYR A 300 0.52 6.95 5.34
CA TYR A 300 1.75 7.73 5.47
C TYR A 300 2.22 8.33 4.15
N GLY A 301 1.58 7.98 3.02
CA GLY A 301 2.06 8.35 1.68
C GLY A 301 3.49 7.87 1.44
N ALA A 302 3.80 6.66 1.91
CA ALA A 302 5.14 6.06 1.83
C ALA A 302 5.29 5.08 0.66
N ILE A 303 4.27 4.97 -0.21
CA ILE A 303 4.32 4.13 -1.41
C ILE A 303 4.44 5.05 -2.62
N GLU A 304 5.47 4.80 -3.42
CA GLU A 304 5.76 5.48 -4.68
C GLU A 304 6.01 4.37 -5.72
N ASP A 305 5.36 4.44 -6.88
CA ASP A 305 5.47 3.43 -7.95
C ASP A 305 5.25 1.98 -7.45
N HIS A 306 4.27 1.80 -6.56
CA HIS A 306 3.94 0.54 -5.88
C HIS A 306 5.06 -0.07 -5.03
N ALA A 307 6.13 0.69 -4.75
CA ALA A 307 7.20 0.32 -3.85
C ALA A 307 7.14 1.17 -2.57
N ALA A 308 7.39 0.55 -1.40
CA ALA A 308 7.46 1.30 -0.17
C ALA A 308 8.82 2.00 -0.03
N VAL A 309 8.80 3.33 0.09
CA VAL A 309 10.00 4.14 0.33
C VAL A 309 10.50 3.89 1.74
N ALA A 310 11.67 3.25 1.85
CA ALA A 310 12.19 2.74 3.13
C ALA A 310 12.34 3.81 4.22
N ALA A 311 12.68 5.05 3.86
CA ALA A 311 12.80 6.17 4.81
C ALA A 311 11.45 6.57 5.45
N HIS A 312 10.36 6.39 4.70
CA HIS A 312 9.03 6.91 5.05
C HIS A 312 8.10 5.80 5.56
N CYS A 313 8.34 4.55 5.15
CA CYS A 313 7.50 3.42 5.53
C CYS A 313 7.66 3.07 7.01
N LEU A 314 6.54 3.13 7.76
CA LEU A 314 6.47 2.75 9.17
C LEU A 314 6.15 1.26 9.40
N ALA A 315 6.21 0.43 8.36
CA ALA A 315 6.01 -1.03 8.48
C ALA A 315 4.67 -1.45 9.14
N CYS A 316 3.57 -0.74 8.86
CA CYS A 316 2.25 -1.02 9.46
C CYS A 316 1.44 -2.16 8.80
N ALA A 317 1.97 -2.75 7.72
CA ALA A 317 1.36 -3.85 6.96
C ALA A 317 -0.07 -3.62 6.39
N ARG A 318 -0.61 -2.39 6.40
CA ARG A 318 -1.93 -2.08 5.79
C ARG A 318 -1.97 -2.38 4.29
N CYS A 319 -0.89 -2.06 3.58
CA CYS A 319 -0.75 -2.37 2.15
C CYS A 319 -0.90 -3.87 1.84
N TYR A 320 -0.54 -4.76 2.77
CA TYR A 320 -0.72 -6.21 2.60
C TYR A 320 -2.12 -6.71 2.92
N GLU A 321 -2.92 -5.94 3.65
CA GLU A 321 -4.31 -6.28 3.95
C GLU A 321 -5.21 -6.02 2.75
N GLU A 322 -5.00 -4.88 2.08
CA GLU A 322 -5.75 -4.47 0.89
C GLU A 322 -5.24 -5.09 -0.42
N CYS A 323 -4.03 -5.67 -0.44
CA CYS A 323 -3.46 -6.26 -1.66
C CYS A 323 -4.21 -7.54 -2.10
N PRO A 324 -4.85 -7.57 -3.28
CA PRO A 324 -5.60 -8.74 -3.75
C PRO A 324 -4.70 -9.97 -3.98
N LEU A 325 -3.44 -9.74 -4.40
CA LEU A 325 -2.46 -10.81 -4.63
C LEU A 325 -2.04 -11.47 -3.31
N GLU A 326 -1.81 -10.67 -2.26
CA GLU A 326 -1.51 -11.20 -0.94
C GLU A 326 -2.73 -11.92 -0.34
N ARG A 327 -3.95 -11.44 -0.62
CA ARG A 327 -5.19 -12.14 -0.25
C ARG A 327 -5.29 -13.52 -0.90
N ARG A 328 -5.03 -13.61 -2.21
CA ARG A 328 -4.98 -14.88 -2.97
C ARG A 328 -3.88 -15.81 -2.46
N ARG A 329 -2.69 -15.27 -2.15
CA ARG A 329 -1.57 -16.03 -1.58
C ARG A 329 -1.95 -16.68 -0.24
N ARG A 330 -2.67 -15.96 0.63
CA ARG A 330 -3.14 -16.49 1.92
C ARG A 330 -4.30 -17.50 1.79
N SER A 331 -5.16 -17.36 0.77
CA SER A 331 -6.31 -18.24 0.56
C SER A 331 -5.97 -19.52 -0.21
N ARG A 332 -4.78 -19.63 -0.80
CA ARG A 332 -4.34 -20.85 -1.48
C ARG A 332 -4.12 -21.93 -0.41
N PRO A 333 -4.78 -23.10 -0.49
CA PRO A 333 -4.50 -24.20 0.42
C PRO A 333 -3.03 -24.62 0.30
N ALA A 334 -2.45 -25.07 1.40
CA ALA A 334 -1.09 -25.61 1.45
C ALA A 334 -1.03 -26.94 0.66
N GLY A 335 -1.10 -26.86 -0.67
CA GLY A 335 -0.76 -27.95 -1.56
C GLY A 335 0.75 -28.15 -1.60
N PRO A 336 1.22 -29.32 -2.07
CA PRO A 336 2.65 -29.61 -2.12
C PRO A 336 3.37 -28.54 -2.94
N ALA A 337 4.55 -28.14 -2.45
CA ALA A 337 5.43 -27.25 -3.17
C ALA A 337 5.77 -27.90 -4.51
N VAL A 338 5.18 -27.38 -5.59
CA VAL A 338 5.70 -27.67 -6.92
C VAL A 338 7.08 -27.04 -6.95
N GLU A 339 8.10 -27.88 -6.94
CA GLU A 339 9.50 -27.51 -7.08
C GLU A 339 9.64 -26.73 -8.38
N LEU A 340 9.91 -25.43 -8.25
CA LEU A 340 10.20 -24.57 -9.38
C LEU A 340 11.42 -25.14 -10.11
N LEU A 341 11.28 -25.31 -11.43
CA LEU A 341 12.33 -25.73 -12.35
C LEU A 341 13.68 -25.05 -12.00
N PRO A 342 14.81 -25.78 -11.97
CA PRO A 342 16.11 -25.19 -11.64
C PRO A 342 16.44 -24.01 -12.56
N PRO A 343 17.12 -22.95 -12.05
CA PRO A 343 17.33 -21.69 -12.78
C PRO A 343 18.04 -21.83 -14.13
N SER A 344 18.77 -22.94 -14.34
CA SER A 344 19.50 -23.25 -15.57
C SER A 344 18.61 -23.63 -16.75
N LEU A 345 17.34 -23.97 -16.52
CA LEU A 345 16.36 -24.30 -17.57
C LEU A 345 15.37 -23.16 -17.84
N LEU A 346 15.48 -22.03 -17.13
CA LEU A 346 14.70 -20.84 -17.43
C LEU A 346 15.40 -20.05 -18.55
N PRO A 347 14.71 -19.70 -19.66
CA PRO A 347 15.27 -18.75 -20.61
C PRO A 347 15.60 -17.45 -19.88
N ALA A 348 16.77 -16.88 -20.18
CA ALA A 348 17.25 -15.65 -19.54
C ALA A 348 16.16 -14.57 -19.56
N PRO A 349 15.91 -13.86 -18.44
CA PRO A 349 14.82 -12.91 -18.37
C PRO A 349 15.14 -11.70 -19.25
N ALA A 350 14.55 -11.66 -20.44
CA ALA A 350 14.32 -10.42 -21.14
C ALA A 350 13.35 -9.58 -20.28
N ALA A 351 13.88 -8.53 -19.66
CA ALA A 351 13.19 -7.40 -19.04
C ALA A 351 11.68 -7.61 -18.72
N ALA A 352 11.38 -8.28 -17.61
CA ALA A 352 10.01 -8.53 -17.14
C ALA A 352 9.38 -7.21 -16.63
N ALA A 353 8.38 -6.58 -17.26
CA ALA A 353 7.05 -7.01 -17.75
C ALA A 353 5.98 -7.02 -16.63
N ARG A 354 5.05 -6.06 -16.77
CA ARG A 354 4.01 -5.57 -15.84
C ARG A 354 2.70 -6.39 -15.88
N GLY A 355 2.12 -6.74 -14.71
CA GLY A 355 0.69 -7.05 -14.53
C GLY A 355 0.28 -8.54 -14.32
N PRO A 356 -0.92 -8.82 -13.75
CA PRO A 356 -1.31 -10.12 -13.19
C PRO A 356 -1.95 -11.07 -14.21
N ALA A 357 -1.78 -12.37 -13.98
CA ALA A 357 -2.03 -13.45 -14.93
C ALA A 357 -3.45 -13.62 -15.51
N ALA A 358 -4.50 -13.05 -14.90
CA ALA A 358 -5.87 -13.10 -15.46
C ALA A 358 -6.13 -12.00 -16.51
N ILE A 359 -5.53 -10.82 -16.33
CA ILE A 359 -5.49 -9.76 -17.34
C ILE A 359 -4.45 -10.11 -18.42
N ARG A 360 -3.42 -10.88 -18.05
CA ARG A 360 -2.36 -11.33 -18.94
C ARG A 360 -2.82 -12.30 -20.04
N ARG A 361 -3.99 -12.92 -19.95
CA ARG A 361 -4.51 -13.76 -21.06
C ARG A 361 -5.33 -12.96 -22.08
N ILE A 362 -5.83 -11.80 -21.68
CA ILE A 362 -6.74 -10.97 -22.48
C ILE A 362 -5.94 -10.01 -23.37
N VAL A 363 -4.74 -9.60 -22.97
CA VAL A 363 -4.03 -8.42 -23.54
C VAL A 363 -2.70 -8.75 -24.24
N THR A 364 -2.35 -10.03 -24.45
CA THR A 364 -0.96 -10.42 -24.85
C THR A 364 -0.72 -10.73 -26.33
N ALA A 365 -1.65 -10.42 -27.23
CA ALA A 365 -1.40 -10.58 -28.66
C ALA A 365 -0.92 -9.26 -29.30
N ASP A 366 0.06 -8.58 -28.71
CA ASP A 366 0.60 -7.35 -29.30
C ASP A 366 1.67 -7.72 -30.34
N GLU A 367 1.22 -7.89 -31.59
CA GLU A 367 2.04 -7.69 -32.79
C GLU A 367 2.56 -6.23 -32.79
N PRO A 368 3.75 -5.92 -33.36
CA PRO A 368 4.25 -4.54 -33.39
C PRO A 368 3.23 -3.59 -34.05
N LEU A 369 2.57 -2.79 -33.23
CA LEU A 369 1.56 -1.82 -33.65
C LEU A 369 2.24 -0.49 -34.00
N ASP A 370 1.97 -0.01 -35.21
CA ASP A 370 2.25 1.38 -35.58
C ASP A 370 1.29 2.29 -34.79
N LEU A 371 1.83 3.08 -33.86
CA LEU A 371 1.07 3.99 -33.00
C LEU A 371 0.93 5.40 -33.59
N GLY A 372 1.54 5.69 -34.74
CA GLY A 372 1.55 7.04 -35.34
C GLY A 372 0.16 7.56 -35.72
N TYR A 373 -0.83 6.68 -35.86
CA TYR A 373 -2.22 7.08 -36.13
C TYR A 373 -2.92 7.66 -34.89
N ILE A 374 -2.44 7.37 -33.66
CA ILE A 374 -3.08 7.84 -32.43
C ILE A 374 -2.93 9.36 -32.30
N ASP A 375 -1.83 9.93 -32.80
CA ASP A 375 -1.65 11.38 -32.94
C ASP A 375 -2.76 12.03 -33.75
N ALA A 376 -3.11 11.43 -34.89
CA ALA A 376 -4.17 11.92 -35.76
C ALA A 376 -5.55 11.79 -35.09
N LEU A 377 -5.79 10.69 -34.35
CA LEU A 377 -7.03 10.50 -33.59
C LEU A 377 -7.19 11.56 -32.50
N VAL A 378 -6.14 11.81 -31.72
CA VAL A 378 -6.17 12.80 -30.64
C VAL A 378 -6.26 14.22 -31.19
N ALA A 379 -5.64 14.52 -32.33
CA ALA A 379 -5.79 15.80 -33.00
C ALA A 379 -7.22 16.05 -33.49
N GLY A 380 -7.94 15.01 -33.93
CA GLY A 380 -9.33 15.13 -34.41
C GLY A 380 -10.39 15.17 -33.30
N VAL A 381 -10.20 14.39 -32.22
CA VAL A 381 -11.20 14.23 -31.15
C VAL A 381 -10.93 15.15 -29.94
N GLY A 382 -9.66 15.50 -29.72
CA GLY A 382 -9.20 16.24 -28.55
C GLY A 382 -8.53 15.35 -27.50
N SER A 383 -7.84 16.00 -26.55
CA SER A 383 -7.08 15.36 -25.47
C SER A 383 -7.74 15.46 -24.10
N ASP A 384 -8.95 16.03 -24.00
CA ASP A 384 -9.67 16.12 -22.72
C ASP A 384 -10.09 14.72 -22.22
N PRO A 385 -10.18 14.47 -20.91
CA PRO A 385 -10.78 13.25 -20.36
C PRO A 385 -12.11 12.84 -20.98
N SER A 386 -12.94 13.79 -21.43
CA SER A 386 -14.22 13.50 -22.12
C SER A 386 -14.03 12.84 -23.49
N ALA A 387 -12.85 12.94 -24.10
CA ALA A 387 -12.52 12.35 -25.41
C ALA A 387 -12.17 10.85 -25.32
N ALA A 388 -12.06 10.27 -24.11
CA ALA A 388 -11.65 8.89 -23.93
C ALA A 388 -12.57 7.88 -24.66
N LEU A 389 -13.88 8.02 -24.52
CA LEU A 389 -14.85 7.13 -25.15
C LEU A 389 -14.75 7.12 -26.69
N PRO A 390 -14.80 8.28 -27.39
CA PRO A 390 -14.64 8.30 -28.85
C PRO A 390 -13.25 7.84 -29.33
N LEU A 391 -12.18 8.09 -28.57
CA LEU A 391 -10.85 7.56 -28.89
C LEU A 391 -10.81 6.02 -28.84
N LEU A 392 -11.38 5.43 -27.79
CA LEU A 392 -11.47 3.97 -27.67
C LEU A 392 -12.33 3.36 -28.79
N GLN A 393 -13.43 4.01 -29.16
CA GLN A 393 -14.28 3.55 -30.27
C GLN A 393 -13.52 3.52 -31.60
N GLN A 394 -12.72 4.55 -31.89
CA GLN A 394 -11.94 4.60 -33.13
C GLN A 394 -10.77 3.61 -33.14
N ILE A 395 -10.10 3.41 -32.00
CA ILE A 395 -9.06 2.38 -31.86
C ILE A 395 -9.66 0.99 -32.08
N GLN A 396 -10.81 0.70 -31.47
CA GLN A 396 -11.48 -0.58 -31.65
C GLN A 396 -12.03 -0.76 -33.06
N ALA A 397 -12.52 0.29 -33.71
CA ALA A 397 -12.96 0.19 -35.11
C ALA A 397 -11.81 -0.25 -36.02
N ARG A 398 -10.59 0.23 -35.76
CA ARG A 398 -9.38 -0.12 -36.52
C ARG A 398 -8.82 -1.51 -36.16
N HIS A 399 -8.76 -1.84 -34.88
CA HIS A 399 -8.08 -3.05 -34.41
C HIS A 399 -9.03 -4.20 -34.06
N ARG A 400 -10.35 -3.98 -34.05
CA ARG A 400 -11.42 -4.89 -33.59
C ARG A 400 -11.35 -5.25 -32.10
N TYR A 401 -10.30 -4.84 -31.41
CA TYR A 401 -10.13 -4.87 -29.97
C TYR A 401 -9.33 -3.63 -29.53
N LEU A 402 -9.05 -3.52 -28.23
CA LEU A 402 -8.25 -2.45 -27.64
C LEU A 402 -6.84 -2.98 -27.26
N PRO A 403 -5.81 -2.78 -28.10
CA PRO A 403 -4.45 -3.22 -27.80
C PRO A 403 -3.87 -2.47 -26.61
N ARG A 404 -2.98 -3.12 -25.86
CA ARG A 404 -2.36 -2.49 -24.67
C ARG A 404 -1.56 -1.26 -25.05
N ALA A 405 -0.79 -1.38 -26.12
CA ALA A 405 0.07 -0.31 -26.63
C ALA A 405 -0.76 0.94 -26.97
N ALA A 406 -1.93 0.75 -27.60
CA ALA A 406 -2.83 1.85 -27.93
C ALA A 406 -3.45 2.51 -26.69
N LEU A 407 -3.90 1.71 -25.71
CA LEU A 407 -4.45 2.25 -24.45
C LEU A 407 -3.41 3.04 -23.65
N GLN A 408 -2.17 2.54 -23.58
CA GLN A 408 -1.08 3.26 -22.92
C GLN A 408 -0.78 4.60 -23.59
N ASP A 409 -0.85 4.65 -24.92
CA ASP A 409 -0.61 5.87 -25.66
C ASP A 409 -1.74 6.90 -25.46
N VAL A 410 -3.00 6.44 -25.43
CA VAL A 410 -4.15 7.27 -25.07
C VAL A 410 -4.00 7.86 -23.67
N CYS A 411 -3.59 7.07 -22.67
CA CYS A 411 -3.33 7.57 -21.32
C CYS A 411 -2.27 8.67 -21.29
N ARG A 412 -1.17 8.51 -22.04
CA ARG A 412 -0.11 9.53 -22.13
C ARG A 412 -0.61 10.85 -22.71
N ARG A 413 -1.52 10.79 -23.69
CA ARG A 413 -2.01 11.99 -24.42
C ARG A 413 -3.17 12.67 -23.73
N THR A 414 -4.05 11.90 -23.09
CA THR A 414 -5.26 12.43 -22.42
C THR A 414 -5.03 12.78 -20.95
N GLY A 415 -3.90 12.37 -20.37
CA GLY A 415 -3.61 12.54 -18.94
C GLY A 415 -4.46 11.63 -18.04
N LEU A 416 -5.25 10.72 -18.62
CA LEU A 416 -6.00 9.72 -17.89
C LEU A 416 -5.07 8.63 -17.37
N SER A 417 -5.36 8.17 -16.16
CA SER A 417 -4.73 7.00 -15.57
C SER A 417 -5.30 5.72 -16.19
N MET A 418 -4.47 4.68 -16.25
CA MET A 418 -4.82 3.43 -16.94
C MET A 418 -6.02 2.71 -16.30
N ASP A 419 -6.20 2.85 -14.99
CA ASP A 419 -7.36 2.36 -14.24
C ASP A 419 -8.67 3.04 -14.69
N ARG A 420 -8.66 4.37 -14.92
CA ARG A 420 -9.85 5.09 -15.41
C ARG A 420 -10.19 4.67 -16.82
N LEU A 421 -9.18 4.52 -17.68
CA LEU A 421 -9.39 4.09 -19.06
C LEU A 421 -9.85 2.62 -19.15
N LEU A 422 -9.28 1.72 -18.33
CA LEU A 422 -9.75 0.34 -18.21
C LEU A 422 -11.12 0.23 -17.54
N GLY A 423 -11.38 1.08 -16.54
CA GLY A 423 -12.69 1.20 -15.90
C GLY A 423 -13.76 1.57 -16.94
N LEU A 424 -13.45 2.54 -17.81
CA LEU A 424 -14.31 2.89 -18.94
C LEU A 424 -14.48 1.73 -19.92
N ALA A 425 -13.39 1.08 -20.33
CA ALA A 425 -13.40 -0.01 -21.29
C ALA A 425 -14.13 -1.27 -20.76
N THR A 426 -14.12 -1.50 -19.44
CA THR A 426 -14.84 -2.64 -18.84
C THR A 426 -16.27 -2.31 -18.43
N PHE A 427 -16.58 -1.03 -18.22
CA PHE A 427 -17.93 -0.56 -17.91
C PHE A 427 -18.87 -0.65 -19.12
N TYR A 428 -18.38 -0.28 -20.30
CA TYR A 428 -19.16 -0.39 -21.53
C TYR A 428 -18.95 -1.75 -22.19
N ASN A 429 -20.04 -2.50 -22.36
CA ASN A 429 -20.03 -3.82 -23.00
C ASN A 429 -19.64 -3.80 -24.48
N ILE A 430 -19.59 -2.64 -25.12
CA ILE A 430 -19.18 -2.50 -26.52
C ILE A 430 -17.67 -2.69 -26.71
N PHE A 431 -16.86 -2.55 -25.66
CA PHE A 431 -15.41 -2.63 -25.78
C PHE A 431 -14.87 -4.04 -25.54
N ARG A 432 -13.86 -4.40 -26.33
CA ARG A 432 -13.22 -5.70 -26.35
C ARG A 432 -11.74 -5.51 -26.03
N LEU A 433 -11.30 -6.17 -24.97
CA LEU A 433 -9.91 -6.13 -24.51
C LEU A 433 -9.06 -7.28 -25.06
N ALA A 434 -9.71 -8.29 -25.63
CA ALA A 434 -9.07 -9.43 -26.28
C ALA A 434 -9.23 -9.36 -27.79
N PRO A 435 -8.23 -9.84 -28.55
CA PRO A 435 -8.36 -9.99 -29.99
C PRO A 435 -9.53 -10.93 -30.30
N ILE A 436 -10.41 -10.48 -31.17
CA ILE A 436 -11.51 -11.26 -31.73
C ILE A 436 -11.18 -11.65 -33.17
N GLY A 437 -11.84 -12.68 -33.67
CA GLY A 437 -11.80 -13.04 -35.07
C GLY A 437 -12.55 -12.03 -35.94
N GLU A 438 -12.47 -12.22 -37.26
CA GLU A 438 -13.11 -11.35 -38.24
C GLU A 438 -14.62 -11.15 -37.97
N HIS A 439 -15.32 -12.21 -37.56
CA HIS A 439 -16.75 -12.22 -37.27
C HIS A 439 -17.04 -12.51 -35.79
N LEU A 440 -17.90 -11.71 -35.17
CA LEU A 440 -18.35 -11.92 -33.79
C LEU A 440 -19.73 -12.60 -33.77
N VAL A 441 -19.82 -13.78 -33.15
CA VAL A 441 -21.04 -14.58 -32.98
C VAL A 441 -21.53 -14.50 -31.54
N CYS A 442 -22.56 -13.70 -31.30
CA CYS A 442 -23.22 -13.54 -30.01
C CYS A 442 -24.38 -14.52 -29.87
N VAL A 443 -24.25 -15.56 -29.04
CA VAL A 443 -25.33 -16.53 -28.79
C VAL A 443 -26.16 -16.10 -27.57
N CYS A 444 -27.49 -16.03 -27.71
CA CYS A 444 -28.37 -15.65 -26.62
C CYS A 444 -28.57 -16.81 -25.64
N HIS A 445 -28.24 -16.60 -24.37
CA HIS A 445 -28.49 -17.51 -23.26
C HIS A 445 -29.57 -17.01 -22.29
N GLY A 446 -30.41 -16.07 -22.74
CA GLY A 446 -31.54 -15.58 -21.96
C GLY A 446 -32.57 -16.67 -21.72
N THR A 447 -33.44 -16.48 -20.74
CA THR A 447 -34.35 -17.52 -20.24
C THR A 447 -35.11 -18.26 -21.36
N ALA A 448 -35.68 -17.53 -22.32
CA ALA A 448 -36.40 -18.12 -23.46
C ALA A 448 -35.48 -18.97 -24.35
N CYS A 449 -34.29 -18.47 -24.70
CA CYS A 449 -33.32 -19.20 -25.53
C CYS A 449 -32.70 -20.38 -24.79
N HIS A 450 -32.47 -20.25 -23.48
CA HIS A 450 -31.95 -21.32 -22.64
C HIS A 450 -32.91 -22.52 -22.60
N VAL A 451 -34.20 -22.28 -22.34
CA VAL A 451 -35.24 -23.32 -22.34
C VAL A 451 -35.42 -23.92 -23.74
N ALA A 452 -35.29 -23.11 -24.79
CA ALA A 452 -35.37 -23.57 -26.18
C ALA A 452 -34.10 -24.31 -26.66
N GLY A 453 -33.08 -24.49 -25.81
CA GLY A 453 -31.92 -25.34 -26.11
C GLY A 453 -30.68 -24.60 -26.63
N ALA A 454 -30.53 -23.31 -26.36
CA ALA A 454 -29.34 -22.52 -26.73
C ALA A 454 -27.98 -23.16 -26.37
N PRO A 455 -27.78 -23.86 -25.23
CA PRO A 455 -26.52 -24.55 -24.95
C PRO A 455 -26.10 -25.54 -26.04
N ARG A 456 -27.08 -26.27 -26.61
CA ARG A 456 -26.81 -27.23 -27.70
C ARG A 456 -26.38 -26.54 -29.00
N ILE A 457 -26.83 -25.31 -29.21
CA ILE A 457 -26.47 -24.49 -30.37
C ILE A 457 -25.02 -24.03 -30.20
N THR A 458 -24.65 -23.50 -29.04
CA THR A 458 -23.27 -23.11 -28.75
C THR A 458 -22.32 -24.29 -28.90
N ASP A 459 -22.69 -25.47 -28.39
CA ASP A 459 -21.88 -26.69 -28.55
C ASP A 459 -21.76 -27.15 -30.00
N ALA A 460 -22.81 -26.98 -30.81
CA ALA A 460 -22.77 -27.29 -32.24
C ALA A 460 -21.83 -26.35 -32.99
N ILE A 461 -21.88 -25.05 -32.67
CA ILE A 461 -21.02 -24.02 -33.25
C ILE A 461 -19.55 -24.24 -32.86
N ARG A 462 -19.27 -24.47 -31.56
CA ARG A 462 -17.90 -24.74 -31.07
C ARG A 462 -17.27 -25.96 -31.74
N ARG A 463 -18.04 -27.05 -31.90
CA ARG A 463 -17.59 -28.25 -32.61
C ARG A 463 -17.32 -28.01 -34.09
N HIS A 464 -18.17 -27.22 -34.76
CA HIS A 464 -18.02 -26.88 -36.17
C HIS A 464 -16.79 -26.02 -36.45
N LEU A 465 -16.52 -25.07 -35.55
CA LEU A 465 -15.37 -24.15 -35.65
C LEU A 465 -14.07 -24.74 -35.06
N HIS A 466 -14.08 -25.97 -34.56
CA HIS A 466 -12.96 -26.63 -33.90
C HIS A 466 -12.36 -25.80 -32.74
N ILE A 467 -13.22 -25.18 -31.93
CA ILE A 467 -12.82 -24.40 -30.76
C ILE A 467 -12.74 -25.32 -29.55
N GLU A 468 -11.52 -25.56 -29.05
CA GLU A 468 -11.24 -26.48 -27.95
C GLU A 468 -11.00 -25.76 -26.60
N GLY A 469 -11.30 -26.46 -25.50
CA GLY A 469 -11.06 -25.98 -24.15
C GLY A 469 -11.78 -24.66 -23.82
N ASP A 470 -11.06 -23.76 -23.15
CA ASP A 470 -11.54 -22.43 -22.73
C ASP A 470 -11.33 -21.34 -23.80
N ALA A 471 -11.01 -21.69 -25.04
CA ALA A 471 -10.88 -20.70 -26.11
C ALA A 471 -12.26 -20.24 -26.60
N ASP A 472 -12.35 -18.97 -27.01
CA ASP A 472 -13.59 -18.39 -27.58
C ASP A 472 -13.46 -18.05 -29.07
N THR A 473 -12.22 -18.07 -29.60
CA THR A 473 -11.91 -17.75 -30.99
C THR A 473 -11.30 -18.96 -31.69
N ASP A 474 -11.67 -19.18 -32.95
CA ASP A 474 -11.15 -20.27 -33.77
C ASP A 474 -9.65 -20.11 -34.06
N ALA A 475 -8.98 -21.23 -34.37
CA ALA A 475 -7.54 -21.23 -34.66
C ALA A 475 -7.16 -20.36 -35.87
N LYS A 476 -8.11 -20.12 -36.79
CA LYS A 476 -7.94 -19.29 -37.99
C LYS A 476 -8.26 -17.80 -37.74
N ARG A 477 -8.68 -17.42 -36.53
CA ARG A 477 -9.11 -16.06 -36.16
C ARG A 477 -10.16 -15.46 -37.09
N ARG A 478 -11.06 -16.29 -37.60
CA ARG A 478 -12.21 -15.87 -38.41
C ARG A 478 -13.48 -15.67 -37.59
N PHE A 479 -13.67 -16.44 -36.52
CA PHE A 479 -14.90 -16.42 -35.75
C PHE A 479 -14.60 -16.43 -34.25
N THR A 480 -15.25 -15.52 -33.52
CA THR A 480 -15.29 -15.51 -32.05
C THR A 480 -16.71 -15.75 -31.56
N ILE A 481 -16.88 -16.68 -30.62
CA ILE A 481 -18.17 -16.98 -29.99
C ILE A 481 -18.23 -16.24 -28.65
N GLU A 482 -19.28 -15.45 -28.45
CA GLU A 482 -19.56 -14.76 -27.19
C GLU A 482 -20.92 -15.21 -26.64
N HIS A 483 -20.95 -15.52 -25.34
CA HIS A 483 -22.18 -15.80 -24.62
C HIS A 483 -22.82 -14.48 -24.16
N VAL A 484 -24.03 -14.20 -24.62
CA VAL A 484 -24.77 -12.99 -24.23
C VAL A 484 -25.99 -13.36 -23.40
N ALA A 485 -26.23 -12.60 -22.32
CA ALA A 485 -27.34 -12.86 -21.42
C ALA A 485 -28.72 -12.68 -22.08
N CYS A 486 -28.92 -11.67 -22.92
CA CYS A 486 -30.18 -11.48 -23.65
C CYS A 486 -29.97 -10.60 -24.89
N LEU A 487 -30.51 -11.01 -26.05
CA LEU A 487 -30.55 -10.20 -27.27
C LEU A 487 -31.89 -9.44 -27.44
N GLY A 488 -32.86 -9.63 -26.55
CA GLY A 488 -34.17 -8.98 -26.61
C GLY A 488 -35.13 -9.54 -27.68
N CYS A 489 -34.75 -10.58 -28.41
CA CYS A 489 -35.55 -11.17 -29.49
C CYS A 489 -36.22 -12.48 -29.06
N CYS A 490 -36.97 -12.48 -27.96
CA CYS A 490 -37.54 -13.70 -27.37
C CYS A 490 -38.52 -14.45 -28.30
N SER A 491 -39.21 -13.75 -29.22
CA SER A 491 -40.08 -14.36 -30.23
C SER A 491 -39.33 -15.22 -31.25
N LEU A 492 -38.03 -14.99 -31.41
CA LEU A 492 -37.14 -15.70 -32.34
C LEU A 492 -36.31 -16.79 -31.64
N ALA A 493 -36.61 -17.13 -30.39
CA ALA A 493 -35.83 -18.10 -29.63
C ALA A 493 -35.85 -19.50 -30.30
N PRO A 494 -34.71 -20.22 -30.31
CA PRO A 494 -33.35 -19.78 -29.98
C PRO A 494 -32.76 -18.82 -31.03
N CYS A 495 -32.04 -17.78 -30.59
CA CYS A 495 -31.43 -16.79 -31.50
C CYS A 495 -29.95 -16.51 -31.23
N MET A 496 -29.24 -16.08 -32.27
CA MET A 496 -27.85 -15.61 -32.23
C MET A 496 -27.70 -14.39 -33.13
N GLN A 497 -26.67 -13.58 -32.90
CA GLN A 497 -26.35 -12.42 -33.72
C GLN A 497 -24.92 -12.55 -34.26
N ILE A 498 -24.72 -12.34 -35.57
CA ILE A 498 -23.39 -12.30 -36.19
C ILE A 498 -23.18 -10.93 -36.79
N ASP A 499 -22.15 -10.21 -36.32
CA ASP A 499 -21.80 -8.84 -36.75
C ASP A 499 -23.00 -7.87 -36.83
N GLY A 500 -23.93 -8.00 -35.87
CA GLY A 500 -25.13 -7.17 -35.78
C GLY A 500 -26.38 -7.73 -36.47
N VAL A 501 -26.27 -8.77 -37.28
CA VAL A 501 -27.42 -9.43 -37.94
C VAL A 501 -27.97 -10.54 -37.04
N THR A 502 -29.27 -10.48 -36.72
CA THR A 502 -29.93 -11.44 -35.84
C THR A 502 -30.53 -12.60 -36.63
N TYR A 503 -30.25 -13.83 -36.19
CA TYR A 503 -30.79 -15.08 -36.73
C TYR A 503 -31.64 -15.78 -35.65
N GLY A 504 -32.84 -16.20 -36.02
CA GLY A 504 -33.83 -16.79 -35.12
C GLY A 504 -34.17 -18.24 -35.45
N HIS A 505 -34.95 -18.87 -34.57
CA HIS A 505 -35.46 -20.25 -34.71
C HIS A 505 -34.35 -21.27 -35.01
N LEU A 506 -33.20 -21.08 -34.37
CA LEU A 506 -31.99 -21.82 -34.68
C LEU A 506 -32.06 -23.25 -34.17
N THR A 507 -31.66 -24.18 -35.01
CA THR A 507 -31.22 -25.53 -34.64
C THR A 507 -29.70 -25.62 -34.80
N GLY A 508 -29.07 -26.66 -34.25
CA GLY A 508 -27.62 -26.89 -34.43
C GLY A 508 -27.21 -27.08 -35.90
N GLU A 509 -28.14 -27.46 -36.79
CA GLU A 509 -27.92 -27.53 -38.24
C GLU A 509 -28.01 -26.16 -38.89
N ILE A 510 -29.07 -25.41 -38.59
CA ILE A 510 -29.26 -24.06 -39.14
C ILE A 510 -28.12 -23.14 -38.70
N ALA A 511 -27.68 -23.22 -37.44
CA ALA A 511 -26.57 -22.42 -36.95
C ALA A 511 -25.25 -22.71 -37.69
N ARG A 512 -24.98 -23.97 -38.06
CA ARG A 512 -23.80 -24.34 -38.86
C ARG A 512 -23.91 -23.80 -40.29
N ALA A 513 -25.06 -23.95 -40.92
CA ALA A 513 -25.30 -23.42 -42.26
C ALA A 513 -25.12 -21.90 -42.33
N VAL A 514 -25.64 -21.17 -41.33
CA VAL A 514 -25.46 -19.71 -41.24
C VAL A 514 -23.99 -19.34 -41.11
N ILE A 515 -23.21 -20.07 -40.30
CA ILE A 515 -21.77 -19.84 -40.18
C ILE A 515 -21.04 -20.11 -41.50
N ASP A 516 -21.40 -21.17 -42.22
CA ASP A 516 -20.80 -21.51 -43.51
C ASP A 516 -21.13 -20.46 -44.59
N ASP A 517 -22.32 -19.86 -44.54
CA ASP A 517 -22.75 -18.80 -45.45
C ASP A 517 -22.03 -17.48 -45.19
N VAL A 518 -21.88 -17.10 -43.91
CA VAL A 518 -21.03 -15.96 -43.52
C VAL A 518 -19.59 -16.24 -43.92
N ALA A 519 -19.14 -17.49 -43.71
CA ALA A 519 -17.78 -17.89 -44.01
C ALA A 519 -17.42 -17.83 -45.49
N ALA A 520 -18.40 -18.05 -46.37
CA ALA A 520 -18.28 -17.98 -47.82
C ALA A 520 -18.61 -16.58 -48.40
N GLY A 521 -18.94 -15.60 -47.55
CA GLY A 521 -19.32 -14.25 -47.99
C GLY A 521 -20.66 -14.18 -48.74
N ARG A 522 -21.51 -15.20 -48.61
CA ARG A 522 -22.82 -15.27 -49.29
C ARG A 522 -23.89 -14.39 -48.63
N ILE A 523 -23.66 -13.97 -47.39
CA ILE A 523 -24.54 -13.07 -46.63
C ILE A 523 -23.71 -11.85 -46.23
N ALA A 524 -24.08 -10.67 -46.74
CA ALA A 524 -23.43 -9.42 -46.36
C ALA A 524 -23.74 -9.07 -44.90
N ALA A 525 -22.73 -8.62 -44.16
CA ALA A 525 -22.91 -7.93 -42.88
C ALA A 525 -23.80 -6.70 -43.12
N GLY A 526 -25.09 -6.80 -42.76
CA GLY A 526 -26.06 -5.70 -42.86
C GLY A 526 -27.31 -5.93 -43.72
N ALA A 527 -27.57 -7.11 -44.29
CA ALA A 527 -28.86 -7.39 -44.96
C ALA A 527 -29.91 -7.99 -44.01
N PRO A 528 -31.18 -7.55 -44.05
CA PRO A 528 -32.24 -8.16 -43.24
C PRO A 528 -32.54 -9.58 -43.77
N ALA A 529 -32.37 -10.58 -42.92
CA ALA A 529 -32.74 -11.95 -43.25
C ALA A 529 -34.27 -12.09 -43.25
N THR A 530 -34.90 -11.86 -44.41
CA THR A 530 -36.22 -12.40 -44.73
C THR A 530 -36.06 -13.76 -45.40
N THR A 531 -36.43 -14.83 -44.71
CA THR A 531 -37.09 -15.99 -45.33
C THR A 531 -38.28 -16.44 -44.48
N ALA A 532 -39.47 -16.14 -45.02
CA ALA A 532 -40.81 -16.69 -44.75
C ALA A 532 -41.44 -16.61 -43.33
N ALA A 533 -42.38 -15.66 -43.20
CA ALA A 533 -43.35 -15.51 -42.11
C ALA A 533 -44.59 -16.45 -42.28
N PRO A 534 -45.55 -16.45 -41.33
CA PRO A 534 -46.66 -15.54 -41.54
C PRO A 534 -46.86 -14.51 -40.42
N ALA A 535 -47.14 -13.29 -40.88
CA ALA A 535 -47.69 -12.09 -40.25
C ALA A 535 -47.97 -12.08 -38.72
N SER A 536 -47.30 -11.18 -38.00
CA SER A 536 -47.94 -9.96 -37.48
C SER A 536 -46.94 -9.04 -36.75
N CYS A 537 -47.17 -7.74 -36.97
CA CYS A 537 -46.64 -6.58 -36.24
C CYS A 537 -45.16 -6.20 -36.45
N ALA A 538 -45.00 -5.25 -37.38
CA ALA A 538 -43.88 -4.34 -37.49
C ALA A 538 -43.78 -3.38 -36.28
N CYS A 539 -42.55 -3.04 -35.89
CA CYS A 539 -42.21 -1.65 -35.50
C CYS A 539 -40.70 -1.40 -35.66
N SER A 540 -40.40 -0.37 -36.43
CA SER A 540 -39.10 0.28 -36.61
C SER A 540 -38.77 1.16 -35.38
N PRO A 541 -37.49 1.52 -35.11
CA PRO A 541 -37.11 2.26 -33.91
C PRO A 541 -37.36 3.77 -34.08
N ALA A 542 -38.16 4.34 -33.19
CA ALA A 542 -38.39 5.79 -33.13
C ALA A 542 -37.34 6.50 -32.27
N ALA A 543 -36.71 7.48 -32.91
CA ALA A 543 -35.97 8.64 -32.41
C ALA A 543 -36.13 9.01 -30.92
N ILE A 544 -34.98 9.19 -30.25
CA ILE A 544 -34.86 9.89 -28.97
C ILE A 544 -34.92 11.40 -29.25
N GLY A 545 -36.09 12.00 -29.02
CA GLY A 545 -36.28 13.44 -28.94
C GLY A 545 -36.08 13.95 -27.51
N LYS A 546 -35.28 15.01 -27.37
CA LYS A 546 -35.23 15.89 -26.19
C LYS A 546 -36.55 16.64 -26.06
N GLU A 547 -37.08 16.79 -24.84
CA GLU A 547 -37.51 18.08 -24.25
C GLU A 547 -37.87 17.94 -22.75
N PRO A 548 -37.86 19.05 -21.98
CA PRO A 548 -37.70 19.06 -20.52
C PRO A 548 -39.04 18.97 -19.76
N VAL A 549 -38.95 18.61 -18.47
CA VAL A 549 -40.09 18.50 -17.53
C VAL A 549 -40.11 19.75 -16.63
N PRO A 550 -41.31 20.31 -16.30
CA PRO A 550 -41.51 21.58 -15.60
C PRO A 550 -40.94 21.68 -14.19
#